data_AF-A0AAN4UAM2-F1
#
_entry.id   AF-A0AAN4UAM2-F1
#
_cell.length_a   1.000
_cell.length_b   1.000
_cell.length_c   1.000
_cell.angle_alpha   90.00
_cell.angle_beta   90.00
_cell.angle_gamma   90.00
#
_symmetry.space_group_name_H-M   'P 1'
#
loop_
_entity.id
_entity.type
_entity.pdbx_description
1 polymer ?
#
loop_
_entity_poly.entity_id
_entity_poly.type
_entity_poly.pdbx_seq_one_letter_code
_entity_poly.pdbx_strand_id
1 'polypeptide(L)'
;MSFEDKDFIIRQIKQLAEGIGQFLSLQSVKELIHYDNAEKGLVSDEEIEAILLMHKVRKVQQDQNLTDKAISEKLEISQSDLTELENGEKVPASNELVSLRKFVNSF
;
A
#
# COMPACT_ATOMS: atom_id res chain seq x y z
N MET A 1 20.37 -11.96 -3.83
CA MET A 1 20.41 -10.51 -3.56
C MET A 1 19.48 -9.77 -4.51
N SER A 2 18.18 -10.10 -4.53
CA SER A 2 17.19 -9.25 -5.23
C SER A 2 15.80 -9.44 -4.65
N PHE A 3 15.43 -10.67 -4.28
CA PHE A 3 14.17 -10.93 -3.56
C PHE A 3 14.26 -10.54 -2.08
N GLU A 4 15.35 -10.89 -1.40
CA GLU A 4 15.57 -10.54 0.02
C GLU A 4 15.60 -9.02 0.25
N ASP A 5 16.23 -8.27 -0.66
CA ASP A 5 16.32 -6.81 -0.61
C ASP A 5 14.94 -6.17 -0.86
N LYS A 6 14.16 -6.71 -1.80
CA LYS A 6 12.77 -6.30 -2.06
C LYS A 6 11.88 -6.52 -0.83
N ASP A 7 11.92 -7.72 -0.25
CA ASP A 7 11.17 -8.07 0.96
C ASP A 7 11.51 -7.16 2.14
N PHE A 8 12.80 -6.84 2.31
CA PHE A 8 13.26 -5.92 3.34
C PHE A 8 12.66 -4.51 3.16
N ILE A 9 12.72 -3.97 1.93
CA ILE A 9 12.15 -2.66 1.61
C ILE A 9 10.64 -2.63 1.85
N ILE A 10 9.91 -3.65 1.41
CA ILE A 10 8.45 -3.74 1.62
C ILE A 10 8.11 -3.75 3.11
N ARG A 11 8.86 -4.50 3.93
CA ARG A 11 8.68 -4.51 5.39
C ARG A 11 8.90 -3.12 5.99
N GLN A 12 9.92 -2.39 5.54
CA GLN A 12 10.14 -1.01 6.00
C GLN A 12 8.98 -0.09 5.61
N ILE A 13 8.51 -0.16 4.37
CA ILE A 13 7.36 0.64 3.89
C ILE A 13 6.13 0.36 4.76
N LYS A 14 5.84 -0.92 5.05
CA LYS A 14 4.74 -1.32 5.94
C LYS A 14 4.90 -0.74 7.35
N GLN A 15 6.07 -0.87 7.97
CA GLN A 15 6.33 -0.32 9.30
C GLN A 15 6.15 1.19 9.37
N LEU A 16 6.58 1.90 8.32
CA LEU A 16 6.36 3.34 8.19
C LEU A 16 4.87 3.65 8.04
N ALA A 17 4.16 2.88 7.21
CA ALA A 17 2.73 3.02 7.00
C ALA A 17 1.94 2.76 8.31
N GLU A 18 2.32 1.76 9.11
CA GLU A 18 1.71 1.44 10.41
C GLU A 18 1.95 2.53 11.45
N GLY A 19 3.17 3.07 11.53
CA GLY A 19 3.51 4.07 12.54
C GLY A 19 2.91 5.45 12.27
N ILE A 20 3.12 5.98 11.06
CA ILE A 20 2.78 7.37 10.69
C ILE A 20 2.07 7.47 9.33
N GLY A 21 1.68 6.34 8.72
CA GLY A 21 1.25 6.25 7.32
C GLY A 21 0.05 7.08 6.90
N GLN A 22 -0.79 7.52 7.84
CA GLN A 22 -1.85 8.48 7.53
C GLN A 22 -1.29 9.81 6.98
N PHE A 23 -0.08 10.19 7.39
CA PHE A 23 0.61 11.42 7.01
C PHE A 23 1.72 11.20 5.98
N LEU A 24 2.06 9.95 5.67
CA LEU A 24 3.10 9.65 4.70
C LEU A 24 2.57 9.78 3.28
N SER A 25 3.35 10.50 2.47
CA SER A 25 3.23 10.50 1.01
C SER A 25 4.23 9.50 0.42
N LEU A 26 3.99 9.09 -0.83
CA LEU A 26 4.94 8.28 -1.60
C LEU A 26 6.37 8.87 -1.53
N GLN A 27 6.49 10.19 -1.69
CA GLN A 27 7.79 10.86 -1.62
C GLN A 27 8.43 10.74 -0.23
N SER A 28 7.66 10.93 0.84
CA SER A 28 8.20 10.81 2.21
C SER A 28 8.73 9.41 2.48
N VAL A 29 8.02 8.38 2.03
CA VAL A 29 8.46 6.99 2.18
C VAL A 29 9.75 6.74 1.41
N LYS A 30 9.83 7.20 0.15
CA LYS A 30 11.03 7.05 -0.68
C LYS A 30 12.23 7.76 -0.06
N GLU A 31 12.06 8.94 0.52
CA GLU A 31 13.14 9.63 1.23
C GLU A 31 13.57 8.89 2.51
N LEU A 32 12.61 8.35 3.28
CA LEU A 32 12.88 7.68 4.56
C LEU A 32 13.58 6.32 4.40
N ILE A 33 13.24 5.56 3.36
CA ILE A 33 13.89 4.27 3.08
C ILE A 33 15.20 4.44 2.30
N HIS A 34 15.70 5.68 2.15
CA HIS A 34 16.86 5.99 1.32
C HIS A 34 16.76 5.38 -0.07
N TYR A 35 15.57 5.45 -0.69
CA TYR A 35 15.25 4.81 -1.95
C TYR A 35 16.09 5.39 -3.09
N ASP A 36 17.28 4.85 -3.23
CA ASP A 36 18.30 5.36 -4.12
C ASP A 36 18.10 4.77 -5.53
N ASN A 37 18.81 5.30 -6.53
CA ASN A 37 18.62 4.82 -7.91
C ASN A 37 18.94 3.32 -8.10
N ALA A 38 19.69 2.70 -7.18
CA ALA A 38 19.95 1.26 -7.18
C ALA A 38 18.73 0.43 -6.75
N GLU A 39 17.85 0.99 -5.92
CA GLU A 39 16.66 0.31 -5.37
C GLU A 39 15.40 0.58 -6.18
N LYS A 40 15.45 1.55 -7.10
CA LYS A 40 14.39 1.85 -8.09
C LYS A 40 13.92 0.65 -8.92
N GLY A 41 14.77 -0.36 -9.07
CA GLY A 41 14.43 -1.60 -9.78
C GLY A 41 13.79 -2.68 -8.91
N LEU A 42 13.74 -2.52 -7.59
CA LEU A 42 13.31 -3.57 -6.65
C LEU A 42 11.82 -3.49 -6.31
N VAL A 43 11.29 -2.28 -6.09
CA VAL A 43 9.88 -2.04 -5.74
C VAL A 43 9.38 -0.87 -6.55
N SER A 44 8.34 -1.01 -7.36
CA SER A 44 7.85 0.10 -8.20
C SER A 44 7.12 1.16 -7.37
N ASP A 45 7.06 2.41 -7.85
CA ASP A 45 6.28 3.48 -7.23
C ASP A 45 4.81 3.07 -6.99
N GLU A 46 4.25 2.30 -7.92
CA GLU A 46 2.91 1.72 -7.83
C GLU A 46 2.76 0.78 -6.63
N GLU A 47 3.75 -0.08 -6.37
CA GLU A 47 3.75 -1.01 -5.23
C GLU A 47 3.82 -0.25 -3.90
N ILE A 48 4.70 0.76 -3.81
CA ILE A 48 4.80 1.63 -2.62
C ILE A 48 3.46 2.33 -2.38
N GLU A 49 2.85 2.86 -3.45
CA GLU A 49 1.58 3.56 -3.35
C GLU A 49 0.44 2.63 -2.92
N ALA A 50 0.37 1.41 -3.46
CA ALA A 50 -0.63 0.42 -3.07
C ALA A 50 -0.55 0.11 -1.57
N ILE A 51 0.65 -0.13 -1.03
CA ILE A 51 0.84 -0.39 0.40
C ILE A 51 0.35 0.80 1.24
N LEU A 52 0.69 2.04 0.84
CA LEU A 52 0.25 3.24 1.54
C LEU A 52 -1.26 3.44 1.50
N LEU A 53 -1.87 3.24 0.33
CA LEU A 53 -3.31 3.37 0.16
C LEU A 53 -4.04 2.28 0.94
N MET A 54 -3.58 1.04 0.89
CA MET A 54 -4.12 -0.07 1.68
C MET A 54 -4.13 0.28 3.17
N HIS A 55 -3.05 0.88 3.67
CA HIS A 55 -2.98 1.32 5.06
C HIS A 55 -4.03 2.38 5.41
N LYS A 56 -4.26 3.33 4.50
CA LYS A 56 -5.33 4.34 4.65
C LYS A 56 -6.72 3.69 4.58
N VAL A 57 -6.92 2.73 3.68
CA VAL A 57 -8.16 1.94 3.59
C VAL A 57 -8.43 1.20 4.90
N ARG A 58 -7.43 0.50 5.46
CA ARG A 58 -7.54 -0.19 6.75
C ARG A 58 -7.92 0.76 7.88
N LYS A 59 -7.33 1.96 7.89
CA LYS A 59 -7.68 2.98 8.87
C LYS A 59 -9.13 3.43 8.74
N VAL A 60 -9.58 3.77 7.54
CA VAL A 60 -10.98 4.13 7.29
C VAL A 60 -11.92 2.96 7.63
N GLN A 61 -11.51 1.73 7.31
CA GLN A 61 -12.25 0.52 7.66
C GLN A 61 -12.44 0.42 9.18
N GLN A 62 -11.39 0.65 9.97
CA GLN A 62 -11.47 0.67 11.43
C GLN A 62 -12.32 1.83 11.95
N ASP A 63 -12.11 3.04 11.45
CA ASP A 63 -12.80 4.26 11.87
C ASP A 63 -14.32 4.17 11.62
N GLN A 64 -14.69 3.61 10.47
CA GLN A 64 -16.08 3.42 10.04
C GLN A 64 -16.67 2.07 10.47
N ASN A 65 -15.94 1.23 11.23
CA ASN A 65 -16.34 -0.12 11.61
C ASN A 65 -16.83 -0.97 10.41
N LEU A 66 -16.16 -0.86 9.26
CA LEU A 66 -16.47 -1.60 8.06
C LEU A 66 -15.89 -3.02 8.13
N THR A 67 -16.65 -4.00 7.62
CA THR A 67 -16.17 -5.37 7.48
C THR A 67 -15.28 -5.51 6.24
N ASP A 68 -14.39 -6.51 6.22
CA ASP A 68 -13.55 -6.79 5.06
C ASP A 68 -14.37 -7.03 3.78
N LYS A 69 -15.56 -7.59 3.93
CA LYS A 69 -16.52 -7.77 2.83
C LYS A 69 -16.99 -6.43 2.27
N ALA A 70 -17.35 -5.46 3.13
CA ALA A 70 -17.80 -4.15 2.69
C ALA A 70 -16.69 -3.37 1.95
N ILE A 71 -15.45 -3.48 2.41
CA ILE A 71 -14.28 -2.89 1.74
C ILE A 71 -14.05 -3.55 0.38
N SER A 72 -14.07 -4.87 0.32
CA SER A 72 -13.91 -5.63 -0.93
C SER A 72 -14.99 -5.27 -1.96
N GLU A 73 -16.24 -5.16 -1.52
CA GLU A 73 -17.35 -4.75 -2.39
C GLU A 73 -17.23 -3.27 -2.83
N LYS A 74 -16.75 -2.38 -1.97
CA LYS A 74 -16.55 -0.96 -2.32
C LYS A 74 -15.39 -0.73 -3.28
N LEU A 75 -14.32 -1.51 -3.14
CA LEU A 75 -13.13 -1.40 -3.98
C LEU A 75 -13.25 -2.20 -5.27
N GLU A 76 -14.19 -3.15 -5.32
CA GLU A 76 -14.30 -4.15 -6.38
C GLU A 76 -13.02 -5.01 -6.50
N ILE A 77 -12.40 -5.28 -5.35
CA ILE A 77 -11.15 -6.05 -5.21
C ILE A 77 -11.41 -7.21 -4.25
N SER A 78 -10.89 -8.40 -4.55
CA SER A 78 -11.05 -9.57 -3.67
C SER A 78 -10.27 -9.37 -2.37
N GLN A 79 -10.71 -10.01 -1.28
CA GLN A 79 -9.99 -9.98 -0.01
C GLN A 79 -8.54 -10.51 -0.13
N SER A 80 -8.34 -11.53 -0.97
CA SER A 80 -7.01 -12.06 -1.26
C SER A 80 -6.14 -11.01 -1.93
N ASP A 81 -6.63 -10.39 -3.01
CA ASP A 81 -5.92 -9.32 -3.71
C ASP A 81 -5.59 -8.16 -2.77
N LEU A 82 -6.53 -7.72 -1.93
CA LEU A 82 -6.28 -6.68 -0.92
C LEU A 82 -5.13 -7.06 0.02
N THR A 83 -5.08 -8.31 0.45
CA THR A 83 -4.01 -8.80 1.33
C THR A 83 -2.68 -8.86 0.60
N GLU A 84 -2.66 -9.34 -0.65
CA GLU A 84 -1.45 -9.39 -1.48
C GLU A 84 -0.90 -7.99 -1.81
N LEU A 85 -1.80 -7.02 -2.04
CA LEU A 85 -1.48 -5.61 -2.27
C LEU A 85 -0.89 -4.94 -1.03
N GLU A 86 -1.55 -5.14 0.13
CA GLU A 86 -1.02 -4.71 1.42
C GLU A 86 0.35 -5.36 1.67
N ASN A 87 0.50 -6.60 1.23
CA ASN A 87 1.72 -7.34 1.44
C ASN A 87 2.87 -6.98 0.51
N GLY A 88 2.61 -6.27 -0.60
CA GLY A 88 3.58 -6.08 -1.68
C GLY A 88 3.94 -7.38 -2.41
N GLU A 89 3.13 -8.43 -2.27
CA GLU A 89 3.29 -9.71 -2.96
C GLU A 89 2.80 -9.63 -4.41
N LYS A 90 1.82 -8.75 -4.65
CA LYS A 90 1.24 -8.50 -5.96
C LYS A 90 1.58 -7.09 -6.44
N VAL A 91 1.95 -6.98 -7.71
CA VAL A 91 2.03 -5.69 -8.39
C VAL A 91 0.60 -5.17 -8.61
N PRO A 92 0.25 -4.00 -8.09
CA PRO A 92 -1.10 -3.47 -8.21
C PRO A 92 -1.46 -3.21 -9.66
N ALA A 93 -2.65 -3.64 -10.05
CA ALA A 93 -3.20 -3.25 -11.34
C ALA A 93 -3.69 -1.79 -11.28
N SER A 94 -3.66 -1.10 -12.42
CA SER A 94 -4.02 0.32 -12.47
C SER A 94 -5.45 0.59 -11.99
N ASN A 95 -6.39 -0.34 -12.21
CA ASN A 95 -7.75 -0.24 -11.68
C ASN A 95 -7.78 -0.34 -10.15
N GLU A 96 -6.97 -1.21 -9.55
CA GLU A 96 -6.90 -1.38 -8.09
C GLU A 96 -6.40 -0.10 -7.42
N LEU A 97 -5.34 0.52 -7.95
CA LEU A 97 -4.85 1.81 -7.46
C LEU A 97 -5.91 2.91 -7.57
N VAL A 98 -6.64 2.96 -8.68
CA VAL A 98 -7.71 3.95 -8.87
C VAL A 98 -8.83 3.75 -7.85
N SER A 99 -9.27 2.51 -7.62
CA SER A 99 -10.27 2.17 -6.61
C SER A 99 -9.81 2.58 -5.20
N LEU A 100 -8.58 2.23 -4.84
CA LEU A 100 -7.98 2.57 -3.56
C LEU A 100 -7.88 4.09 -3.36
N ARG A 101 -7.38 4.83 -4.35
CA ARG A 101 -7.32 6.31 -4.30
C ARG A 101 -8.70 6.92 -4.17
N LYS A 102 -9.67 6.43 -4.94
CA LYS A 102 -11.04 6.95 -4.93
C LYS A 102 -11.70 6.72 -3.57
N PHE A 103 -11.49 5.55 -2.99
CA PHE A 103 -11.99 5.23 -1.66
C PHE A 103 -11.38 6.15 -0.61
N VAL A 104 -10.05 6.29 -0.57
CA VAL A 104 -9.36 7.14 0.41
C VAL A 104 -9.72 8.62 0.25
N ASN A 105 -9.91 9.13 -0.96
CA ASN A 105 -10.35 10.52 -1.18
C ASN A 105 -11.83 10.75 -0.88
N SER A 106 -12.62 9.69 -0.71
CA SER A 106 -14.04 9.80 -0.41
C SER A 106 -14.31 9.99 1.09
N PHE A 107 -13.26 9.98 1.93
CA PHE A 107 -13.31 10.18 3.39
C PHE A 107 -12.33 11.28 3.79
#